data_AF-A0A966UK49-F1
#
_entry.id   AF-A0A966UK49-F1
#
_cell.length_a   1.000
_cell.length_b   1.000
_cell.length_c   1.000
_cell.angle_alpha   90.00
_cell.angle_beta   90.00
_cell.angle_gamma   90.00
#
_symmetry.space_group_name_H-M   'P 1'
#
loop_
_entity.id
_entity.type
_entity.pdbx_description
1 polymer ?
#
loop_
_entity_poly.entity_id
_entity_poly.type
_entity_poly.pdbx_seq_one_letter_code
_entity_poly.pdbx_strand_id
1 'polypeptide(L)'
;KYKELDWSKFDSKNEFSFTLPYSKNEVTFKVLTVSDDKKIDEEIKGMKKVVGQEAGAISTRLKHQITSVNGEYSVKTVRDFIDQGYLLSRDSIELRKEIEKVTPDVDMSVSFTMKDGTEVSTTMPMSAEFFFPGSGL
;
A
#
# COMPACT_ATOMS: atom_id res chain seq x y z
N LYS A 1 12.49 6.49 13.97
CA LYS A 1 12.55 7.69 13.08
C LYS A 1 11.38 7.63 12.10
N TYR A 2 10.99 8.70 11.42
CA TYR A 2 10.01 8.57 10.32
C TYR A 2 10.74 8.24 9.02
N LYS A 3 10.05 7.55 8.11
CA LYS A 3 10.50 7.44 6.72
C LYS A 3 10.66 8.83 6.13
N GLU A 4 11.78 9.09 5.46
CA GLU A 4 12.00 10.36 4.78
C GLU A 4 11.05 10.47 3.58
N LEU A 5 10.17 11.46 3.63
CA LEU A 5 9.19 11.75 2.59
C LEU A 5 9.32 13.18 2.10
N ASP A 6 9.09 13.36 0.80
CA ASP A 6 8.96 14.68 0.20
C ASP A 6 7.55 15.22 0.42
N TRP A 7 7.36 15.91 1.54
CA TRP A 7 6.08 16.47 1.98
C TRP A 7 5.46 17.46 0.98
N SER A 8 6.27 18.04 0.09
CA SER A 8 5.81 18.96 -0.97
C SER A 8 4.85 18.29 -1.96
N LYS A 9 4.91 16.96 -2.08
CA LYS A 9 4.07 16.17 -3.00
C LYS A 9 2.71 15.79 -2.43
N PHE A 10 2.49 16.05 -1.14
CA PHE A 10 1.24 15.72 -0.48
C PHE A 10 0.29 16.90 -0.57
N ASP A 11 -0.72 16.79 -1.42
CA ASP A 11 -1.84 17.72 -1.43
C ASP A 11 -2.95 17.23 -0.47
N SER A 12 -3.83 18.16 -0.11
CA SER A 12 -5.03 17.98 0.71
C SER A 12 -5.97 16.84 0.26
N LYS A 13 -5.85 16.34 -0.99
CA LYS A 13 -6.75 15.34 -1.57
C LYS A 13 -6.26 13.88 -1.53
N ASN A 14 -5.06 13.58 -1.03
CA ASN A 14 -4.51 12.19 -1.01
C ASN A 14 -4.55 11.53 -2.41
N GLU A 15 -4.20 12.29 -3.44
CA GLU A 15 -4.15 11.85 -4.84
C GLU A 15 -2.77 12.11 -5.42
N PHE A 16 -2.23 11.10 -6.11
CA PHE A 16 -0.89 11.13 -6.69
C PHE A 16 -0.97 10.64 -8.14
N SER A 17 -0.46 11.44 -9.07
CA SER A 17 -0.39 11.07 -10.48
C SER A 17 0.93 10.37 -10.79
N PHE A 18 0.85 9.29 -11.56
CA PHE A 18 1.99 8.52 -12.02
C PHE A 18 1.77 8.03 -13.45
N THR A 19 2.72 8.31 -14.33
CA THR A 19 2.70 7.78 -15.70
C THR A 19 3.38 6.42 -15.71
N LEU A 20 2.66 5.41 -16.17
CA LEU A 20 3.17 4.05 -16.27
C LEU A 20 4.32 3.97 -17.31
N PRO A 21 5.49 3.41 -16.97
CA PRO A 21 6.67 3.48 -17.82
C PRO A 21 6.55 2.69 -19.14
N TYR A 22 5.78 1.60 -19.15
CA TYR A 22 5.66 0.74 -20.33
C TYR A 22 4.41 1.10 -21.16
N SER A 23 3.24 1.14 -20.53
CA SER A 23 1.98 1.45 -21.23
C SER A 23 1.75 2.93 -21.49
N LYS A 24 2.49 3.83 -20.81
CA LYS A 24 2.38 5.30 -20.89
C LYS A 24 1.01 5.86 -20.49
N ASN A 25 0.14 5.03 -19.90
CA ASN A 25 -1.10 5.51 -19.33
C ASN A 25 -0.80 6.35 -18.09
N GLU A 26 -1.54 7.44 -17.93
CA GLU A 26 -1.52 8.24 -16.72
C GLU A 26 -2.50 7.64 -15.71
N VAL A 27 -2.04 7.36 -14.50
CA VAL A 27 -2.85 6.77 -13.45
C VAL A 27 -2.78 7.67 -12.23
N THR A 28 -3.93 8.00 -11.66
CA THR A 28 -4.00 8.64 -10.35
C THR A 28 -4.29 7.58 -9.30
N PHE A 29 -3.57 7.60 -8.19
CA PHE A 29 -3.76 6.68 -7.08
C PHE A 29 -3.82 7.42 -5.75
N LYS A 30 -4.32 6.75 -4.72
CA LYS A 30 -4.36 7.23 -3.33
C LYS A 30 -3.60 6.33 -2.38
N VAL A 31 -3.17 6.85 -1.24
CA VAL A 31 -2.74 6.00 -0.13
C VAL A 31 -3.99 5.45 0.57
N LEU A 32 -4.02 4.15 0.83
CA LEU A 32 -5.18 3.48 1.40
C LEU A 32 -5.34 3.86 2.88
N THR A 33 -6.60 4.04 3.28
CA THR A 33 -6.96 4.24 4.68
C THR A 33 -7.37 2.92 5.33
N VAL A 34 -7.41 2.88 6.66
CA VAL A 34 -7.96 1.72 7.41
C VAL A 34 -9.39 1.38 6.97
N SER A 35 -10.16 2.38 6.56
CA SER A 35 -11.51 2.15 6.05
C SER A 35 -11.53 1.47 4.67
N ASP A 36 -10.55 1.76 3.82
CA ASP A 36 -10.39 1.12 2.52
C ASP A 36 -9.89 -0.32 2.68
N ASP A 37 -8.93 -0.56 3.59
CA ASP A 37 -8.44 -1.92 3.89
C ASP A 37 -9.57 -2.84 4.35
N LYS A 38 -10.49 -2.36 5.21
CA LYS A 38 -11.67 -3.14 5.61
C LYS A 38 -12.55 -3.52 4.42
N LYS A 39 -12.80 -2.59 3.49
CA LYS A 39 -13.59 -2.86 2.28
C LYS A 39 -12.90 -3.88 1.37
N ILE A 40 -11.58 -3.77 1.21
CA ILE A 40 -10.77 -4.73 0.45
C ILE A 40 -10.86 -6.12 1.09
N ASP A 41 -10.73 -6.22 2.41
CA ASP A 41 -10.82 -7.49 3.13
C ASP A 41 -12.21 -8.13 3.01
N GLU A 42 -13.27 -7.34 3.08
CA GLU A 42 -14.65 -7.79 2.85
C GLU A 42 -14.84 -8.30 1.41
N GLU A 43 -14.32 -7.59 0.41
CA GLU A 43 -14.40 -7.97 -1.00
C GLU A 43 -13.63 -9.28 -1.26
N ILE A 44 -12.41 -9.41 -0.71
CA ILE A 44 -11.60 -10.63 -0.81
C ILE A 44 -12.32 -11.81 -0.13
N LYS A 45 -12.91 -11.61 1.06
CA LYS A 45 -13.71 -12.64 1.74
C LYS A 45 -14.93 -13.06 0.92
N GLY A 46 -15.60 -12.10 0.28
CA GLY A 46 -16.73 -12.36 -0.62
C GLY A 46 -16.30 -13.20 -1.83
N MET A 47 -15.21 -12.81 -2.49
CA MET A 47 -14.65 -13.56 -3.62
C MET A 47 -14.23 -14.98 -3.24
N LYS A 48 -13.59 -15.16 -2.08
CA LYS A 48 -13.19 -16.47 -1.57
C LYS A 48 -14.39 -17.41 -1.37
N LYS A 49 -15.53 -16.89 -0.91
CA LYS A 49 -16.77 -17.69 -0.76
C LYS A 49 -17.35 -18.13 -2.11
N VAL A 50 -17.23 -17.31 -3.15
CA VAL A 50 -17.80 -17.59 -4.48
C VAL A 50 -16.90 -18.52 -5.30
N VAL A 51 -15.60 -18.22 -5.35
CA VAL A 51 -14.64 -18.88 -6.24
C VAL A 51 -13.90 -20.02 -5.54
N GLY A 52 -13.95 -20.09 -4.20
CA GLY A 52 -13.27 -21.13 -3.41
C GLY A 52 -11.75 -20.98 -3.34
N GLN A 53 -11.17 -19.93 -3.92
CA GLN A 53 -9.74 -19.65 -3.91
C GLN A 53 -9.47 -18.19 -3.52
N GLU A 54 -8.32 -17.96 -2.88
CA GLU A 54 -7.78 -16.61 -2.64
C GLU A 54 -7.11 -16.10 -3.92
N ALA A 55 -7.93 -15.84 -4.94
CA ALA A 55 -7.47 -15.21 -6.18
C ALA A 55 -7.76 -13.71 -6.12
N GLY A 56 -6.81 -12.91 -6.60
CA GLY A 56 -7.06 -11.48 -6.89
C GLY A 56 -6.79 -10.50 -5.74
N ALA A 57 -6.13 -10.87 -4.65
CA ALA A 57 -5.83 -9.92 -3.56
C ALA A 57 -5.10 -8.65 -4.04
N ILE A 58 -4.12 -8.81 -4.94
CA ILE A 58 -3.35 -7.68 -5.51
C ILE A 58 -4.23 -6.83 -6.42
N SER A 59 -4.99 -7.46 -7.34
CA SER A 59 -5.85 -6.72 -8.28
C SER A 59 -6.99 -6.02 -7.55
N THR A 60 -7.61 -6.65 -6.55
CA THR A 60 -8.63 -6.02 -5.69
C THR A 60 -8.05 -4.82 -4.96
N ARG A 61 -6.87 -4.94 -4.34
CA ARG A 61 -6.22 -3.79 -3.70
C ARG A 61 -5.96 -2.65 -4.70
N LEU A 62 -5.45 -2.95 -5.88
CA LEU A 62 -5.20 -1.96 -6.94
C LEU A 62 -6.50 -1.27 -7.41
N LYS A 63 -7.64 -2.00 -7.48
CA LYS A 63 -8.95 -1.41 -7.84
C LYS A 63 -9.43 -0.36 -6.84
N HIS A 64 -9.09 -0.52 -5.56
CA HIS A 64 -9.42 0.46 -4.51
C HIS A 64 -8.38 1.57 -4.39
N GLN A 65 -7.17 1.32 -4.89
CA GLN A 65 -6.05 2.24 -4.78
C GLN A 65 -5.95 3.22 -5.95
N ILE A 66 -6.28 2.78 -7.16
CA ILE A 66 -6.34 3.63 -8.34
C ILE A 66 -7.67 4.42 -8.31
N THR A 67 -7.57 5.73 -8.46
CA THR A 67 -8.73 6.64 -8.48
C THR A 67 -9.10 7.05 -9.91
N SER A 68 -8.13 7.14 -10.82
CA SER A 68 -8.38 7.49 -12.22
C SER A 68 -7.40 6.83 -13.18
N VAL A 69 -7.83 6.67 -14.43
CA VAL A 69 -6.98 6.24 -15.56
C VAL A 69 -7.19 7.22 -16.72
N ASN A 70 -6.11 7.83 -17.20
CA ASN A 70 -6.08 8.83 -18.28
C ASN A 70 -7.10 9.98 -18.05
N GLY A 71 -7.25 10.42 -16.79
CA GLY A 71 -8.17 11.49 -16.40
C GLY A 71 -9.63 11.06 -16.20
N GLU A 72 -9.97 9.78 -16.42
CA GLU A 72 -11.31 9.24 -16.20
C GLU A 72 -11.42 8.62 -14.80
N TYR A 73 -12.29 9.19 -13.95
CA TYR A 73 -12.46 8.81 -12.54
C TYR A 73 -13.56 7.77 -12.31
N SER A 74 -14.18 7.25 -13.38
CA SER A 74 -15.24 6.26 -13.23
C SER A 74 -14.70 4.96 -12.62
N VAL A 75 -15.38 4.46 -11.58
CA VAL A 75 -15.06 3.18 -10.93
C VAL A 75 -15.06 2.03 -11.94
N LYS A 76 -15.95 2.11 -12.94
CA LYS A 76 -16.03 1.12 -14.02
C LYS A 76 -14.75 1.13 -14.84
N THR A 77 -14.28 2.31 -15.26
CA THR A 77 -13.05 2.46 -16.06
C THR A 77 -11.84 1.88 -15.35
N VAL A 78 -11.68 2.17 -14.05
CA VAL A 78 -10.57 1.62 -13.24
C VAL A 78 -10.65 0.10 -13.15
N ARG A 79 -11.84 -0.45 -12.90
CA ARG A 79 -12.03 -1.90 -12.79
C ARG A 79 -11.79 -2.61 -14.12
N ASP A 80 -12.35 -2.10 -15.21
CA ASP A 80 -12.14 -2.61 -16.55
C ASP A 80 -10.66 -2.55 -16.93
N PHE A 81 -9.96 -1.47 -16.56
CA PHE A 81 -8.52 -1.34 -16.79
C PHE A 81 -7.67 -2.45 -16.14
N ILE A 82 -8.03 -2.86 -14.93
CA ILE A 82 -7.36 -3.94 -14.22
C ILE A 82 -7.81 -5.31 -14.73
N ASP A 83 -9.12 -5.52 -14.88
CA ASP A 83 -9.71 -6.83 -15.19
C ASP A 83 -9.48 -7.25 -16.65
N GLN A 84 -9.42 -6.29 -17.58
CA GLN A 84 -9.12 -6.56 -18.99
C GLN A 84 -7.61 -6.69 -19.26
N GLY A 85 -6.77 -6.55 -18.22
CA GLY A 85 -5.32 -6.72 -18.33
C GLY A 85 -4.60 -5.56 -19.03
N TYR A 86 -5.21 -4.38 -19.10
CA TYR A 86 -4.54 -3.18 -19.64
C TYR A 86 -3.42 -2.69 -18.72
N LEU A 87 -3.50 -2.98 -17.42
CA LEU A 87 -2.37 -2.82 -16.50
C LEU A 87 -1.37 -3.97 -16.68
N LEU A 88 -0.30 -3.71 -17.42
CA LEU A 88 0.79 -4.68 -17.62
C LEU A 88 1.43 -5.06 -16.29
N SER A 89 1.83 -6.33 -16.13
CA SER A 89 2.45 -6.82 -14.87
C SER A 89 3.70 -6.03 -14.48
N ARG A 90 4.50 -5.57 -15.46
CA ARG A 90 5.67 -4.72 -15.22
C ARG A 90 5.30 -3.33 -14.72
N ASP A 91 4.28 -2.73 -15.31
CA ASP A 91 3.74 -1.44 -14.87
C ASP A 91 3.13 -1.54 -13.46
N SER A 92 2.45 -2.65 -13.14
CA SER A 92 1.92 -2.91 -11.80
C SER A 92 3.01 -2.96 -10.73
N ILE A 93 4.20 -3.49 -11.06
CA ILE A 93 5.34 -3.54 -10.13
C ILE A 93 5.85 -2.13 -9.86
N GLU A 94 6.05 -1.33 -10.91
CA GLU A 94 6.55 0.04 -10.75
C GLU A 94 5.54 0.96 -10.05
N LEU A 95 4.25 0.83 -10.36
CA LEU A 95 3.19 1.55 -9.64
C LEU A 95 3.21 1.21 -8.14
N ARG A 96 3.37 -0.07 -7.78
CA ARG A 96 3.44 -0.48 -6.37
C ARG A 96 4.68 0.07 -5.66
N LYS A 97 5.82 0.14 -6.33
CA LYS A 97 7.03 0.77 -5.77
C LYS A 97 6.83 2.26 -5.53
N GLU A 98 6.20 2.97 -6.46
CA GLU A 98 5.91 4.40 -6.27
C GLU A 98 4.91 4.62 -5.13
N ILE A 99 3.86 3.80 -5.05
CA ILE A 99 2.92 3.80 -3.91
C ILE A 99 3.68 3.60 -2.59
N GLU A 100 4.56 2.60 -2.51
CA GLU A 100 5.33 2.30 -1.31
C GLU A 100 6.23 3.48 -0.93
N LYS A 101 6.90 4.10 -1.91
CA LYS A 101 7.76 5.26 -1.71
C LYS A 101 7.02 6.46 -1.13
N VAL A 102 5.79 6.71 -1.57
CA VAL A 102 4.97 7.84 -1.11
C VAL A 102 4.18 7.49 0.17
N THR A 103 3.99 6.22 0.48
CA THR A 103 3.28 5.81 1.70
C THR A 103 4.10 6.18 2.94
N PRO A 104 3.53 6.97 3.88
CA PRO A 104 4.17 7.28 5.15
C PRO A 104 4.36 6.04 6.00
N ASP A 105 5.53 5.93 6.62
CA ASP A 105 5.89 4.79 7.47
C ASP A 105 6.85 5.21 8.61
N VAL A 106 6.98 4.37 9.63
CA VAL A 106 7.83 4.58 10.79
C VAL A 106 9.00 3.60 10.78
N ASP A 107 10.21 4.13 10.87
CA ASP A 107 11.42 3.34 11.09
C ASP A 107 11.51 2.91 12.56
N MET A 108 11.36 1.60 12.74
CA MET A 108 11.34 0.88 14.01
C MET A 108 12.69 0.24 14.38
N SER A 109 13.75 0.58 13.66
CA SER A 109 15.09 0.07 13.94
C SER A 109 15.64 0.72 15.21
N VAL A 110 16.04 -0.10 16.18
CA VAL A 110 16.68 0.33 17.43
C VAL A 110 18.09 -0.23 17.46
N SER A 111 19.09 0.65 17.54
CA SER A 111 20.49 0.27 17.75
C SER A 111 20.86 0.42 19.23
N PHE A 112 21.49 -0.61 19.79
CA PHE A 112 22.05 -0.55 21.14
C PHE A 112 23.41 -1.26 21.20
N THR A 113 24.29 -0.73 22.04
CA THR A 113 25.63 -1.27 22.24
C THR A 113 25.63 -2.25 23.41
N MET A 114 26.04 -3.48 23.17
CA MET A 114 26.24 -4.50 24.19
C MET A 114 27.46 -4.16 25.07
N LYS A 115 27.55 -4.78 26.26
CA LYS A 115 28.68 -4.54 27.19
C LYS A 115 30.06 -4.92 26.61
N ASP A 116 30.09 -5.72 25.55
CA ASP A 116 31.29 -6.14 24.83
C ASP A 116 31.73 -5.15 23.73
N GLY A 117 30.98 -4.05 23.53
CA GLY A 117 31.23 -3.06 22.49
C GLY A 117 30.57 -3.37 21.14
N THR A 118 29.85 -4.48 21.01
CA THR A 118 29.13 -4.83 19.78
C THR A 118 27.87 -3.98 19.63
N GLU A 119 27.72 -3.29 18.50
CA GLU A 119 26.46 -2.64 18.13
C GLU A 119 25.49 -3.66 17.52
N VAL A 120 24.31 -3.78 18.10
CA VAL A 120 23.24 -4.62 17.60
C VAL A 120 22.09 -3.72 17.17
N SER A 121 21.66 -3.84 15.91
CA SER A 121 20.45 -3.23 15.41
C SER A 121 19.33 -4.27 15.37
N THR A 122 18.21 -3.97 16.03
CA THR A 122 17.04 -4.85 16.04
C THR A 122 15.77 -4.05 15.73
N THR A 123 14.77 -4.70 15.15
CA THR A 123 13.45 -4.10 14.94
C THR A 123 12.63 -4.24 16.21
N MET A 124 12.11 -3.13 16.73
CA MET A 124 11.26 -3.17 17.92
C MET A 124 9.94 -3.89 17.60
N PRO A 125 9.53 -4.93 18.35
CA PRO A 125 8.24 -5.56 18.15
C PRO A 125 7.10 -4.68 18.69
N MET A 126 6.16 -4.27 17.83
CA MET A 126 4.89 -3.62 18.24
C MET A 126 3.83 -4.67 18.57
N SER A 127 4.02 -5.40 19.67
CA SER A 127 2.98 -6.29 20.22
C SER A 127 1.99 -5.51 21.11
N ALA A 128 0.95 -6.16 21.62
CA ALA A 128 0.05 -5.54 22.61
C ALA A 128 0.82 -5.04 23.84
N GLU A 129 1.81 -5.82 24.30
CA GLU A 129 2.69 -5.48 25.42
C GLU A 129 3.52 -4.20 25.18
N PHE A 130 3.78 -3.83 23.93
CA PHE A 130 4.42 -2.53 23.61
C PHE A 130 3.54 -1.34 24.02
N PHE A 131 2.23 -1.43 23.79
CA PHE A 131 1.29 -0.35 24.10
C PHE A 131 0.78 -0.42 25.55
N PHE A 132 0.81 -1.61 26.15
CA PHE A 132 0.30 -1.87 27.50
C PHE A 132 1.32 -2.67 28.34
N PRO A 133 2.41 -2.03 28.79
CA PRO A 133 3.45 -2.72 29.55
C PRO A 133 2.91 -3.23 30.89
N GLY A 134 3.11 -4.52 31.17
CA GLY A 134 2.64 -5.20 32.38
C GLY A 134 1.23 -5.79 32.27
N SER A 135 0.66 -5.84 31.07
CA SER A 135 -0.69 -6.40 30.84
C SER A 135 -0.74 -7.92 30.87
N GLY A 136 0.39 -8.59 30.59
CA GLY A 136 0.47 -10.06 30.54
C GLY A 136 -0.33 -10.69 29.39
N LEU A 137 -0.69 -9.88 28.38
CA LEU A 137 -1.36 -10.28 27.13
C LEU A 137 -0.35 -10.67 26.04
#